data_AF-A0A6I7NAJ0-F1
#
_entry.id   AF-A0A6I7NAJ0-F1
#
_cell.length_a   1.000
_cell.length_b   1.000
_cell.length_c   1.000
_cell.angle_alpha   90.00
_cell.angle_beta   90.00
_cell.angle_gamma   90.00
#
_symmetry.space_group_name_H-M   'P 1'
#
loop_
_entity.id
_entity.type
_entity.pdbx_description
1 polymer ?
#
loop_
_entity_poly.entity_id
_entity_poly.type
_entity_poly.pdbx_seq_one_letter_code
_entity_poly.pdbx_strand_id
1 'polypeptide(L)' 'MRVDEFKKKYGLDKESDEEDKTSSLEGKALKRALHPDAPKAGTPHDWEDWERYQKEHADDKDQGSSD' A
#
# COMPACT_ATOMS: atom_id res chain seq x y z
N MET A 1 -8.29 -33.39 -0.07
CA MET A 1 -7.57 -32.87 1.10
C MET A 1 -8.55 -32.03 1.90
N ARG A 2 -8.70 -32.28 3.20
CA ARG A 2 -9.60 -31.46 4.04
C ARG A 2 -8.95 -30.13 4.37
N VAL A 3 -9.76 -29.09 4.56
CA VAL A 3 -9.29 -27.73 4.89
C VAL A 3 -8.41 -27.75 6.13
N ASP A 4 -8.77 -28.55 7.13
CA ASP A 4 -8.05 -28.67 8.40
C ASP A 4 -6.66 -29.32 8.21
N GLU A 5 -6.58 -30.35 7.37
CA GLU A 5 -5.31 -31.02 7.02
C GLU A 5 -4.36 -30.08 6.28
N PHE A 6 -4.90 -29.24 5.39
CA PHE A 6 -4.14 -28.23 4.67
C PHE A 6 -3.57 -27.18 5.64
N LYS A 7 -4.42 -26.60 6.50
CA LYS A 7 -3.99 -25.61 7.50
C LYS A 7 -2.88 -26.16 8.41
N LYS A 8 -3.04 -27.39 8.91
CA LYS A 8 -2.04 -28.05 9.76
C LYS A 8 -0.71 -28.31 9.03
N LYS A 9 -0.76 -28.71 7.76
CA LYS A 9 0.45 -28.95 6.96
C LYS A 9 1.29 -27.69 6.76
N TYR A 10 0.65 -26.53 6.63
CA TYR A 10 1.31 -25.24 6.41
C TYR A 10 1.47 -24.41 7.70
N GLY A 11 1.12 -24.95 8.87
CA GLY A 11 1.20 -24.23 10.14
C GLY A 11 0.25 -23.02 10.25
N LEU A 12 -0.83 -23.03 9.46
CA LEU A 12 -1.88 -22.01 9.41
C LEU A 12 -3.03 -22.30 10.40
N ASP A 13 -2.86 -23.30 11.27
CA ASP A 13 -3.81 -23.68 12.32
C ASP A 13 -3.63 -22.85 13.60
N LYS A 14 -2.54 -22.10 13.71
CA LYS A 14 -2.31 -21.12 14.76
C LYS A 14 -3.11 -19.88 14.42
N GLU A 15 -4.31 -19.76 15.00
CA GLU A 15 -5.01 -18.48 15.11
C GLU A 15 -4.16 -17.55 15.98
N SER A 16 -3.21 -16.84 15.37
CA SER A 16 -2.56 -15.68 15.98
C SER A 16 -3.52 -14.50 15.83
N ASP A 17 -4.56 -14.58 16.65
CA ASP A 17 -5.70 -13.66 16.71
C ASP A 17 -5.30 -12.18 16.78
N GLU A 18 -4.09 -11.85 17.25
CA GLU A 18 -3.63 -10.46 17.33
C GLU A 18 -2.76 -10.04 16.14
N GLU A 19 -1.84 -10.89 15.68
CA GLU A 19 -0.98 -10.59 14.51
C GLU A 19 -1.80 -10.48 13.23
N ASP A 20 -2.75 -11.39 13.01
CA ASP A 20 -3.63 -11.36 11.86
C ASP A 20 -4.52 -10.12 11.87
N LYS A 21 -4.99 -9.68 13.05
CA LYS A 21 -5.74 -8.42 13.18
C LYS A 21 -4.87 -7.22 12.84
N THR A 22 -3.57 -7.22 13.17
CA THR A 22 -2.71 -6.09 12.81
C THR A 22 -2.43 -5.99 11.30
N SER A 23 -2.36 -7.13 10.61
CA SER A 23 -2.06 -7.20 9.17
C SER A 23 -3.31 -7.21 8.28
N SER A 24 -4.45 -7.63 8.83
CA SER A 24 -5.75 -7.68 8.17
C SER A 24 -6.19 -6.31 7.67
N LEU A 25 -6.92 -6.32 6.55
CA LEU A 25 -7.56 -5.12 6.01
C LEU A 25 -8.51 -4.49 7.04
N GLU A 26 -9.28 -5.31 7.76
CA GLU A 26 -10.22 -4.86 8.78
C GLU A 26 -9.48 -4.13 9.91
N GLY A 27 -8.41 -4.71 10.45
CA GLY A 27 -7.67 -4.07 11.53
C GLY A 27 -6.87 -2.84 11.07
N LYS A 28 -6.38 -2.81 9.83
CA LYS A 28 -5.79 -1.60 9.24
C LYS A 28 -6.83 -0.48 9.08
N ALA A 29 -8.05 -0.80 8.66
CA ALA A 29 -9.14 0.16 8.54
C ALA A 29 -9.57 0.69 9.93
N LEU A 30 -9.74 -0.20 10.91
CA LEU A 30 -10.05 0.17 12.28
C LEU A 30 -8.98 1.08 12.88
N LYS A 31 -7.69 0.74 12.72
CA LYS A 31 -6.57 1.59 13.17
C LYS A 31 -6.64 2.99 12.55
N ARG A 32 -6.93 3.11 11.24
CA ARG A 32 -7.07 4.42 10.58
C ARG A 32 -8.28 5.20 11.07
N ALA A 33 -9.38 4.54 11.42
CA ALA A 33 -10.57 5.20 11.97
C ALA A 33 -10.33 5.70 13.41
N LEU A 34 -9.59 4.94 14.22
CA LEU A 34 -9.20 5.31 15.59
C LEU A 34 -8.08 6.35 15.63
N HIS A 35 -7.21 6.36 14.63
CA HIS A 35 -6.13 7.32 14.45
C HIS A 35 -6.33 8.09 13.14
N PRO A 36 -7.28 9.04 13.10
CA PRO A 36 -7.46 9.91 11.95
C PRO A 36 -6.26 10.85 11.87
N ASP A 37 -5.22 10.41 11.17
CA ASP A 37 -4.12 11.29 10.81
C ASP A 37 -4.63 12.40 9.90
N ALA A 38 -4.02 13.57 9.99
CA ALA A 38 -4.22 14.60 8.97
C ALA A 38 -3.99 13.94 7.60
N PRO A 39 -4.87 14.16 6.61
CA PRO A 39 -4.62 13.67 5.28
C PRO A 39 -3.21 14.10 4.91
N LYS A 40 -2.40 13.17 4.41
CA LYS A 40 -1.16 13.51 3.70
C LYS A 40 -1.54 14.16 2.37
N ALA A 41 -2.31 15.25 2.43
CA ALA A 41 -2.18 16.31 1.48
C ALA A 41 -0.73 16.75 1.68
N GLY A 42 0.13 16.50 0.69
CA GLY A 42 1.49 17.00 0.81
C GLY A 42 1.48 18.52 0.93
N THR A 43 2.67 19.10 0.94
CA THR A 43 2.79 20.55 1.02
C THR A 43 1.91 21.16 -0.08
N PRO A 44 1.15 22.24 0.15
CA PRO A 44 0.33 22.87 -0.90
C PRO A 44 1.06 23.24 -2.22
N HIS A 45 2.39 23.05 -2.27
CA HIS A 45 3.26 23.17 -3.44
C HIS A 45 3.46 21.87 -4.24
N ASP A 46 2.82 20.76 -3.89
CA ASP A 46 2.95 19.47 -4.62
C ASP A 46 2.56 19.57 -6.12
N TRP A 47 1.79 20.59 -6.51
CA TRP A 47 1.49 20.89 -7.92
C TRP A 47 2.67 21.54 -8.67
N GLU A 48 3.45 22.40 -8.02
CA GLU A 48 4.65 23.02 -8.58
C GLU A 48 5.77 21.97 -8.76
N ASP A 49 5.88 21.03 -7.82
CA ASP A 49 6.82 19.92 -7.93
C ASP A 49 6.38 18.87 -8.98
N TRP A 50 5.07 18.71 -9.24
CA TRP A 50 4.56 17.90 -10.35
C TRP A 50 4.89 18.48 -11.72
N GLU A 51 4.78 19.80 -11.90
CA GLU A 51 5.19 20.47 -13.16
C GLU A 51 6.69 20.36 -13.41
N ARG A 52 7.53 20.50 -12.36
CA ARG A 52 8.98 20.27 -12.47
C ARG A 52 9.31 18.83 -12.81
N TYR A 53 8.69 17.87 -12.14
CA TYR A 53 8.84 16.45 -12.45
C TYR A 53 8.44 16.13 -13.89
N GLN A 54 7.32 16.68 -14.37
CA GLN A 54 6.87 16.51 -15.75
C GLN A 54 7.81 17.15 -16.76
N LYS A 55 8.41 18.30 -16.44
CA LYS A 55 9.40 18.97 -17.28
C LYS A 55 10.74 18.21 -17.31
N GLU A 56 11.21 17.74 -16.16
CA GLU A 56 12.44 16.95 -16.05
C GLU A 56 12.32 15.57 -16.70
N HIS A 57 11.15 14.93 -16.64
CA HIS A 57 10.88 13.65 -17.32
C HIS A 57 10.21 13.77 -18.70
N ALA A 58 9.97 14.98 -19.22
CA ALA A 58 9.54 15.18 -20.60
C ALA A 58 10.67 14.84 -21.57
N ASP A 59 11.91 15.21 -21.22
CA ASP A 59 13.10 14.93 -22.01
C ASP A 59 13.45 13.41 -22.03
N ASP A 60 13.09 12.67 -20.97
CA ASP A 60 13.24 11.21 -20.91
C ASP A 60 12.20 10.46 -21.77
N LYS A 61 10.98 11.01 -21.93
CA LYS A 61 9.90 10.36 -22.70
C LYS A 61 10.14 10.39 -24.21
N ASP A 62 10.97 11.30 -24.70
CA ASP A 62 11.27 11.44 -26.14
C ASP A 62 12.38 10.48 -26.62
N GLN A 63 13.10 9.78 -25.72
CA GLN A 63 14.08 8.75 -26.08
C GLN A 63 13.52 7.32 -26.07
N GLY A 64 12.23 7.14 -25.79
CA GLY A 64 11.56 5.83 -25.71
C GLY A 64 10.66 5.47 -26.90
N SER A 65 10.63 6.28 -27.96
CA SER A 65 9.79 6.03 -29.15
C SER A 65 10.50 6.46 -30.44
N SER A 66 11.62 5.80 -30.77
CA SER A 66 12.10 5.73 -32.15
C SER A 66 11.84 4.32 -32.68
N ASP A 67 10.97 4.25 -33.70
CA ASP A 67 10.99 3.21 -34.74
C ASP A 67 12.35 3.23 -35.46
#